data_AF-A0A4R6Y4V8-F1
#
_entry.id   AF-A0A4R6Y4V8-F1
#
_cell.length_a   1.000
_cell.length_b   1.000
_cell.length_c   1.000
_cell.angle_alpha   90.00
_cell.angle_beta   90.00
_cell.angle_gamma   90.00
#
_symmetry.space_group_name_H-M   'P 1'
#
loop_
_entity.id
_entity.type
_entity.pdbx_description
1 polymer ?
#
loop_
_entity_poly.entity_id
_entity_poly.type
_entity_poly.pdbx_seq_one_letter_code
_entity_poly.pdbx_strand_id
1 'polypeptide(L)'
;MATKAAEHRTFFVESFLEDNQLGGLRTLTGPVVKCRKCGAKKGFHRRRPEDLPQDFFKKHGWQLGGGVYMDLCPDCANTKPIKIKEPKKKMASNVTKLETVKAEQPREITREERQRIHAKIGDHYLDTGYSPPWTDRAIAEAEKVPLAWVSEIREQFYGPEGSNPLYDKFEADAQAFVDAYNELCAVKGQIDALEIMGREIKETMDRIKRETRGIRK
;
A
#
# COMPACT_ATOMS: atom_id res chain seq x y z
N MET A 1 -33.56 -26.51 -9.72
CA MET A 1 -32.55 -25.49 -10.09
C MET A 1 -32.15 -24.77 -8.81
N ALA A 2 -30.98 -25.09 -8.25
CA ALA A 2 -30.53 -24.48 -6.99
C ALA A 2 -29.90 -23.11 -7.30
N THR A 3 -30.58 -22.05 -6.88
CA THR A 3 -30.05 -20.70 -6.84
C THR A 3 -28.88 -20.67 -5.86
N LYS A 4 -27.65 -20.59 -6.38
CA LYS A 4 -26.47 -20.32 -5.54
C LYS A 4 -26.67 -18.94 -4.93
N ALA A 5 -26.96 -18.91 -3.62
CA ALA A 5 -26.86 -17.70 -2.83
C ALA A 5 -25.46 -17.11 -3.05
N ALA A 6 -25.41 -15.82 -3.39
CA ALA A 6 -24.15 -15.11 -3.59
C ALA A 6 -23.42 -15.06 -2.24
N GLU A 7 -22.50 -16.01 -2.02
CA GLU A 7 -21.60 -15.97 -0.88
C GLU A 7 -20.83 -14.65 -0.93
N HIS A 8 -21.09 -13.78 0.05
CA HIS A 8 -20.38 -12.53 0.22
C HIS A 8 -18.92 -12.88 0.49
N ARG A 9 -18.08 -12.77 -0.54
CA ARG A 9 -16.64 -13.00 -0.42
C ARG A 9 -16.05 -11.99 0.57
N THR A 10 -15.16 -12.47 1.43
CA THR A 10 -14.37 -11.62 2.31
C THR A 10 -13.26 -10.90 1.53
N PHE A 11 -13.06 -9.63 1.86
CA PHE A 11 -12.02 -8.77 1.28
C PHE A 11 -11.03 -8.40 2.39
N PHE A 12 -9.78 -8.12 2.03
CA PHE A 12 -8.84 -7.52 2.97
C PHE A 12 -9.30 -6.13 3.36
N VAL A 13 -9.22 -5.80 4.65
CA VAL A 13 -9.49 -4.45 5.14
C VAL A 13 -8.15 -3.77 5.35
N GLU A 14 -7.88 -2.71 4.59
CA GLU A 14 -6.67 -1.91 4.70
C GLU A 14 -7.05 -0.42 4.70
N SER A 15 -6.16 0.43 5.20
CA SER A 15 -6.25 1.88 5.03
C SER A 15 -5.72 2.28 3.65
N PHE A 16 -6.48 3.10 2.92
CA PHE A 16 -6.14 3.58 1.59
C PHE A 16 -6.46 5.07 1.45
N LEU A 17 -5.74 5.74 0.56
CA LEU A 17 -5.98 7.14 0.22
C LEU A 17 -7.02 7.21 -0.90
N GLU A 18 -8.05 8.04 -0.72
CA GLU A 18 -9.02 8.39 -1.77
C GLU A 18 -8.89 9.89 -2.05
N ASP A 19 -8.81 10.26 -3.33
CA ASP A 19 -8.93 11.64 -3.76
C ASP A 19 -10.35 12.14 -3.46
N ASN A 20 -10.48 13.15 -2.61
CA ASN A 20 -11.75 13.83 -2.43
C ASN A 20 -12.03 14.72 -3.65
N GLN A 21 -13.30 14.93 -3.99
CA GLN A 21 -13.74 15.76 -5.12
C GLN A 21 -13.30 17.23 -5.04
N LEU A 22 -12.72 17.65 -3.91
CA LEU A 22 -12.15 18.98 -3.65
C LEU A 22 -10.60 19.01 -3.70
N GLY A 23 -9.95 17.94 -4.19
CA GLY A 23 -8.49 17.90 -4.38
C GLY A 23 -7.67 17.61 -3.12
N GLY A 24 -8.29 17.07 -2.05
CA GLY A 24 -7.60 16.65 -0.83
C GLY A 24 -7.53 15.13 -0.70
N LEU A 25 -6.38 14.60 -0.27
CA LEU A 25 -6.19 13.18 0.06
C LEU A 25 -6.76 12.91 1.46
N ARG A 26 -7.68 11.95 1.56
CA ARG A 26 -8.19 11.47 2.86
C ARG A 26 -7.85 10.00 3.04
N THR A 27 -7.43 9.63 4.25
CA THR A 27 -7.20 8.24 4.64
C THR A 27 -8.52 7.59 5.03
N LEU A 28 -8.85 6.47 4.40
CA LEU A 28 -10.07 5.71 4.67
C LEU A 28 -9.71 4.25 4.91
N THR A 29 -10.41 3.60 5.82
CA THR A 29 -10.24 2.16 6.09
C THR A 29 -11.43 1.41 5.53
N GLY A 30 -11.17 0.35 4.77
CA GLY A 30 -12.23 -0.46 4.18
C GLY A 30 -11.73 -1.63 3.33
N PRO A 31 -12.64 -2.39 2.73
CA PRO A 31 -12.31 -3.48 1.80
C PRO A 31 -11.40 -3.01 0.65
N VAL A 32 -10.35 -3.77 0.36
CA VAL A 32 -9.38 -3.50 -0.72
C VAL A 32 -9.22 -4.74 -1.60
N VAL A 33 -9.13 -4.50 -2.92
CA VAL A 33 -8.69 -5.51 -3.90
C VAL A 33 -7.28 -5.21 -4.37
N LYS A 34 -6.49 -6.27 -4.58
CA LYS A 34 -5.12 -6.19 -5.10
C LYS A 34 -5.00 -7.04 -6.35
N CYS A 35 -4.48 -6.46 -7.42
CA CYS A 35 -4.27 -7.17 -8.66
C CYS A 35 -3.13 -8.17 -8.51
N ARG A 36 -3.39 -9.42 -8.88
CA ARG A 36 -2.38 -10.49 -8.89
C ARG A 36 -1.21 -10.22 -9.84
N LYS A 37 -1.46 -9.60 -11.00
CA LYS A 37 -0.46 -9.42 -12.06
C LYS A 37 0.44 -8.20 -11.82
N CYS A 38 -0.14 -7.03 -11.58
CA CYS A 38 0.61 -5.77 -11.48
C CYS A 38 0.67 -5.20 -10.06
N GLY A 39 -0.01 -5.80 -9.09
CA GLY A 39 -0.03 -5.32 -7.71
C GLY A 39 -0.87 -4.06 -7.47
N ALA A 40 -1.52 -3.51 -8.51
CA ALA A 40 -2.44 -2.37 -8.36
C ALA A 40 -3.46 -2.63 -7.24
N LYS A 41 -3.80 -1.60 -6.48
CA LYS A 41 -4.77 -1.69 -5.39
C LYS A 41 -5.96 -0.77 -5.65
N LYS A 42 -7.15 -1.16 -5.19
CA LYS A 42 -8.31 -0.27 -5.14
C LYS A 42 -9.09 -0.52 -3.86
N GLY A 43 -9.31 0.55 -3.11
CA GLY A 43 -10.14 0.54 -1.92
C GLY A 43 -11.61 0.79 -2.23
N PHE A 44 -12.47 0.23 -1.39
CA PHE A 44 -13.90 0.47 -1.35
C PHE A 44 -14.23 1.21 -0.05
N HIS A 45 -14.79 2.40 -0.20
CA HIS A 45 -15.37 3.15 0.89
C HIS A 45 -16.89 3.09 0.78
N ARG A 46 -17.54 2.56 1.82
CA ARG A 46 -19.00 2.45 1.87
C ARG A 46 -19.61 3.85 2.02
N ARG A 47 -20.30 4.34 0.98
CA ARG A 47 -21.03 5.61 1.02
C ARG A 47 -22.49 5.43 1.40
N ARG A 48 -23.09 4.30 0.98
CA ARG A 48 -24.47 3.90 1.33
C ARG A 48 -24.50 2.50 1.95
N PRO A 49 -25.47 2.18 2.81
CA PRO A 49 -25.58 0.85 3.43
C PRO A 49 -25.70 -0.29 2.40
N GLU A 50 -26.32 -0.02 1.26
CA GLU A 50 -26.59 -1.01 0.20
C GLU A 50 -25.35 -1.27 -0.69
N ASP A 51 -24.32 -0.43 -0.60
CA ASP A 51 -23.12 -0.58 -1.43
C ASP A 51 -22.33 -1.82 -0.99
N LEU A 52 -22.34 -2.83 -1.86
CA LEU A 52 -21.55 -4.04 -1.67
C LEU A 52 -20.16 -3.87 -2.32
N PRO A 53 -19.06 -4.24 -1.61
CA PRO A 53 -17.71 -4.12 -2.14
C PRO A 53 -17.54 -4.86 -3.47
N GLN A 54 -18.15 -6.04 -3.59
CA GLN A 54 -18.06 -6.88 -4.78
C GLN A 54 -18.64 -6.19 -6.03
N ASP A 55 -19.79 -5.53 -5.89
CA ASP A 55 -20.44 -4.82 -6.99
C ASP A 55 -19.70 -3.54 -7.35
N PHE A 56 -19.17 -2.84 -6.34
CA PHE A 56 -18.31 -1.68 -6.55
C PHE A 56 -17.08 -2.05 -7.40
N PHE A 57 -16.33 -3.09 -7.03
CA PHE A 57 -15.12 -3.47 -7.77
C PHE A 57 -15.43 -3.94 -9.18
N LYS A 58 -16.47 -4.76 -9.37
CA LYS A 58 -16.94 -5.18 -10.69
C LYS A 58 -17.33 -3.98 -11.57
N LYS A 59 -18.09 -3.02 -11.02
CA LYS A 59 -18.47 -1.77 -11.72
C LYS A 59 -17.25 -0.95 -12.15
N HIS A 60 -16.16 -1.02 -11.40
CA HIS A 60 -14.88 -0.38 -11.73
C HIS A 60 -13.95 -1.26 -12.58
N GLY A 61 -14.48 -2.30 -13.23
CA GLY A 61 -13.76 -3.12 -14.20
C GLY A 61 -12.82 -4.15 -13.58
N TRP A 62 -12.89 -4.40 -12.27
CA TRP A 62 -12.10 -5.45 -11.64
C TRP A 62 -12.71 -6.82 -11.87
N GLN A 63 -11.87 -7.77 -12.29
CA GLN A 63 -12.26 -9.17 -12.41
C GLN A 63 -11.90 -9.89 -11.10
N LEU A 64 -12.92 -10.22 -10.33
CA LEU A 64 -12.76 -10.86 -9.03
C LEU A 64 -12.66 -12.38 -9.18
N GLY A 65 -11.56 -12.96 -8.72
CA GLY A 65 -11.33 -14.40 -8.77
C GLY A 65 -12.02 -15.17 -7.64
N GLY A 66 -11.89 -16.50 -7.65
CA GLY A 66 -12.45 -17.38 -6.62
C GLY A 66 -11.80 -17.24 -5.23
N GLY A 67 -10.67 -16.54 -5.12
CA GLY A 67 -9.99 -16.25 -3.86
C GLY A 67 -9.40 -14.85 -3.86
N VAL A 68 -9.00 -14.36 -2.67
CA VAL A 68 -8.58 -12.97 -2.47
C VAL A 68 -7.34 -12.57 -3.27
N TYR A 69 -6.49 -13.54 -3.58
CA TYR A 69 -5.26 -13.35 -4.36
C TYR A 69 -5.45 -13.53 -5.88
N MET A 70 -6.68 -13.71 -6.35
CA MET A 70 -6.99 -14.02 -7.75
C MET A 70 -7.67 -12.87 -8.50
N ASP A 71 -7.62 -11.66 -7.95
CA ASP A 71 -8.22 -10.48 -8.57
C ASP A 71 -7.33 -9.88 -9.66
N LEU A 72 -7.96 -9.35 -10.70
CA LEU A 72 -7.27 -8.64 -11.78
C LEU A 72 -7.85 -7.23 -11.90
N CYS A 73 -6.97 -6.23 -12.02
CA CYS A 73 -7.37 -4.86 -12.35
C CYS A 73 -7.91 -4.80 -13.79
N PRO A 74 -8.67 -3.75 -14.16
CA PRO A 74 -9.20 -3.57 -15.51
C PRO A 74 -8.13 -3.71 -16.62
N ASP A 75 -6.93 -3.22 -16.38
CA ASP A 75 -5.84 -3.31 -17.37
C ASP A 75 -5.37 -4.76 -17.56
N CYS A 76 -5.22 -5.49 -16.46
CA CYS A 76 -4.75 -6.87 -16.43
C CYS A 76 -5.81 -7.91 -16.78
N ALA A 77 -7.10 -7.55 -16.65
CA ALA A 77 -8.24 -8.36 -17.05
C ALA A 77 -8.48 -8.28 -18.56
N ASN A 78 -8.32 -7.09 -19.16
CA ASN A 78 -8.52 -6.85 -20.59
C ASN A 78 -7.32 -7.22 -21.46
N THR A 79 -6.16 -7.54 -20.88
CA THR A 79 -5.07 -8.14 -21.65
C THR A 79 -5.51 -9.50 -22.20
N LYS A 80 -5.63 -9.61 -23.53
CA LYS A 80 -5.89 -10.87 -24.23
C LYS A 80 -4.93 -11.93 -23.68
N PRO A 81 -5.39 -13.15 -23.34
CA PRO A 81 -4.47 -14.19 -22.88
C PRO A 81 -3.46 -14.45 -23.99
N ILE A 82 -2.17 -14.22 -23.69
CA ILE A 82 -1.10 -14.83 -24.47
C ILE A 82 -1.33 -16.33 -24.32
N LYS A 83 -1.74 -17.01 -25.40
CA LYS A 83 -2.04 -18.44 -25.41
C LYS A 83 -0.75 -19.23 -25.17
N ILE A 84 -0.35 -19.37 -23.90
CA ILE A 84 0.49 -20.47 -23.47
C ILE A 84 -0.47 -21.66 -23.36
N LYS A 85 -0.38 -22.59 -24.33
CA LYS A 85 -1.16 -23.83 -24.32
C LYS A 85 -0.68 -24.70 -23.15
N GLU A 86 -1.32 -24.59 -22.00
CA GLU A 86 -1.16 -25.57 -20.93
C GLU A 86 -1.97 -26.85 -21.28
N PRO A 87 -1.33 -28.01 -21.46
CA PRO A 87 -2.05 -29.25 -21.64
C PRO A 87 -2.59 -29.73 -20.27
N LYS A 88 -3.91 -29.95 -20.21
CA LYS A 88 -4.61 -30.52 -19.06
C LYS A 88 -4.10 -31.94 -18.76
N LYS A 89 -3.41 -32.15 -17.64
CA LYS A 89 -3.09 -33.49 -17.12
C LYS A 89 -4.33 -34.10 -16.47
N LYS A 90 -4.90 -35.12 -17.12
CA LYS A 90 -5.67 -36.18 -16.44
C LYS A 90 -4.71 -37.32 -16.11
N MET A 91 -4.83 -37.82 -14.89
CA MET A 91 -4.09 -38.96 -14.35
C MET A 91 -4.46 -40.23 -15.14
N ALA A 92 -3.47 -40.90 -15.72
CA ALA A 92 -3.51 -42.33 -16.01
C ALA A 92 -2.07 -42.83 -16.18
N SER A 93 -1.73 -43.79 -15.34
CA SER A 93 -0.47 -44.52 -15.25
C SER A 93 -0.27 -45.37 -16.50
N ASN A 94 0.84 -45.19 -17.24
CA ASN A 94 1.73 -46.28 -17.67
C ASN A 94 2.91 -45.75 -18.50
N VAL A 95 4.10 -46.13 -18.01
CA VAL A 95 5.36 -46.45 -18.68
C VAL A 95 5.45 -46.16 -20.18
N THR A 96 6.38 -45.28 -20.58
CA THR A 96 7.56 -45.62 -21.42
C THR A 96 8.29 -44.34 -21.83
N LYS A 97 9.53 -44.22 -21.33
CA LYS A 97 10.71 -43.54 -21.92
C LYS A 97 10.44 -42.44 -22.95
N LEU A 98 10.56 -41.18 -22.53
CA LEU A 98 10.91 -40.08 -23.43
C LEU A 98 11.86 -39.12 -22.72
N GLU A 99 12.82 -38.64 -23.48
CA GLU A 99 14.03 -37.96 -23.05
C GLU A 99 13.77 -36.75 -22.16
N THR A 100 14.63 -36.62 -21.16
CA THR A 100 14.80 -35.46 -20.30
C THR A 100 14.97 -34.19 -21.12
N VAL A 101 13.89 -33.43 -21.30
CA VAL A 101 14.01 -31.99 -21.58
C VAL A 101 14.50 -31.36 -20.28
N LYS A 102 15.80 -31.12 -20.26
CA LYS A 102 16.54 -30.37 -19.24
C LYS A 102 15.73 -29.11 -18.90
N ALA A 103 15.33 -28.98 -17.64
CA ALA A 103 14.88 -27.70 -17.10
C ALA A 103 15.94 -26.66 -17.47
N GLU A 104 15.54 -25.55 -18.10
CA GLU A 104 16.43 -24.41 -18.26
C GLU A 104 16.88 -24.04 -16.84
N GLN A 105 18.17 -24.24 -16.58
CA GLN A 105 18.82 -23.88 -15.33
C GLN A 105 18.46 -22.41 -15.04
N PRO A 106 18.26 -22.01 -13.77
CA PRO A 106 18.25 -20.59 -13.41
C PRO A 106 19.42 -19.95 -14.14
N ARG A 107 19.17 -18.95 -15.00
CA ARG A 107 20.26 -18.33 -15.77
C ARG A 107 21.34 -17.96 -14.77
N GLU A 108 22.53 -18.53 -14.94
CA GLU A 108 23.66 -18.17 -14.10
C GLU A 108 24.08 -16.77 -14.52
N ILE A 109 24.14 -15.85 -13.56
CA ILE A 109 24.56 -14.50 -13.84
C ILE A 109 25.97 -14.54 -14.44
N THR A 110 26.12 -14.05 -15.66
CA THR A 110 27.44 -13.97 -16.28
C THR A 110 28.29 -12.94 -15.55
N ARG A 111 29.62 -13.10 -15.57
CA ARG A 111 30.54 -12.16 -14.93
C ARG A 111 30.33 -10.72 -15.41
N GLU A 112 30.03 -10.56 -16.69
CA GLU A 112 29.77 -9.27 -17.33
C GLU A 112 28.47 -8.63 -16.83
N GLU A 113 27.40 -9.41 -16.69
CA GLU A 113 26.13 -8.95 -16.09
C GLU A 113 26.32 -8.56 -14.62
N ARG A 114 27.06 -9.36 -13.86
CA ARG A 114 27.38 -9.04 -12.46
C ARG A 114 28.15 -7.73 -12.36
N GLN A 115 29.12 -7.50 -13.23
CA GLN A 115 29.91 -6.27 -13.24
C GLN A 115 29.07 -5.05 -13.63
N ARG A 116 28.15 -5.18 -14.60
CA ARG A 116 27.21 -4.11 -14.98
C ARG A 116 26.28 -3.73 -13.83
N ILE A 117 25.65 -4.73 -13.20
CA ILE A 117 24.74 -4.50 -12.08
C ILE A 117 25.48 -3.86 -10.92
N HIS A 118 26.66 -4.38 -10.55
CA HIS A 118 27.46 -3.82 -9.46
C HIS A 118 27.87 -2.37 -9.70
N ALA A 119 28.34 -2.03 -10.91
CA ALA A 119 28.66 -0.65 -11.27
C ALA A 119 27.44 0.26 -11.14
N LYS A 120 26.28 -0.19 -11.64
CA LYS A 120 25.05 0.59 -11.61
C LYS A 120 24.51 0.80 -10.19
N ILE A 121 24.64 -0.20 -9.32
CA ILE A 121 24.35 -0.05 -7.90
C ILE A 121 25.31 0.98 -7.31
N GLY A 122 26.62 0.86 -7.52
CA GLY A 122 27.62 1.80 -6.98
C GLY A 122 27.40 3.26 -7.39
N ASP A 123 26.97 3.51 -8.62
CA ASP A 123 26.69 4.88 -9.10
C ASP A 123 25.51 5.55 -8.36
N HIS A 124 24.61 4.74 -7.81
CA HIS A 124 23.33 5.20 -7.26
C HIS A 124 23.16 4.87 -5.78
N TYR A 125 24.06 4.09 -5.19
CA TYR A 125 24.06 3.69 -3.79
C TYR A 125 24.99 4.61 -2.99
N LEU A 126 24.38 5.50 -2.21
CA LEU A 126 25.05 6.42 -1.28
C LEU A 126 25.36 5.70 0.05
N ASP A 127 26.04 6.40 0.96
CA ASP A 127 26.36 5.90 2.31
C ASP A 127 25.14 5.38 3.08
N THR A 128 23.96 5.91 2.77
CA THR A 128 22.71 5.62 3.47
C THR A 128 21.75 4.70 2.71
N GLY A 129 22.12 4.26 1.51
CA GLY A 129 21.25 3.51 0.59
C GLY A 129 21.10 4.18 -0.77
N TYR A 130 20.10 3.78 -1.57
CA TYR A 130 19.90 4.36 -2.90
C TYR A 130 19.52 5.84 -2.88
N SER A 131 20.09 6.60 -3.83
CA SER A 131 19.66 7.96 -4.16
C SER A 131 18.27 7.94 -4.81
N PRO A 132 17.32 8.80 -4.41
CA PRO A 132 16.02 8.87 -5.07
C PRO A 132 16.15 9.24 -6.57
N PRO A 133 15.44 8.60 -7.51
CA PRO A 133 14.37 7.59 -7.35
C PRO A 133 14.85 6.13 -7.49
N TRP A 134 16.15 5.87 -7.36
CA TRP A 134 16.74 4.56 -7.60
C TRP A 134 16.39 3.55 -6.50
N THR A 135 16.19 2.30 -6.92
CA THR A 135 15.88 1.13 -6.09
C THR A 135 16.41 -0.11 -6.81
N ASP A 136 16.48 -1.27 -6.13
CA ASP A 136 16.80 -2.56 -6.78
C ASP A 136 15.92 -2.80 -8.02
N ARG A 137 14.64 -2.42 -7.92
CA ARG A 137 13.69 -2.52 -9.03
C ARG A 137 13.99 -1.56 -10.18
N ALA A 138 14.32 -0.30 -9.89
CA ALA A 138 14.68 0.66 -10.93
C ALA A 138 15.94 0.24 -11.69
N ILE A 139 16.91 -0.36 -10.99
CA ILE A 139 18.14 -0.89 -11.60
C ILE A 139 17.85 -2.14 -12.44
N ALA A 140 17.02 -3.06 -11.93
CA ALA A 140 16.61 -4.26 -12.67
C ALA A 140 15.88 -3.91 -13.98
N GLU A 141 14.99 -2.92 -13.95
CA GLU A 141 14.29 -2.43 -15.13
C GLU A 141 15.24 -1.75 -16.13
N ALA A 142 16.21 -0.96 -15.66
CA ALA A 142 17.18 -0.26 -16.50
C ALA A 142 18.15 -1.22 -17.23
N GLU A 143 18.70 -2.19 -16.52
CA GLU A 143 19.65 -3.16 -17.07
C GLU A 143 18.97 -4.38 -17.71
N LYS A 144 17.64 -4.48 -17.61
CA LYS A 144 16.81 -5.61 -18.08
C LYS A 144 17.24 -6.95 -17.50
N VAL A 145 17.58 -6.94 -16.22
CA VAL A 145 18.03 -8.12 -15.46
C VAL A 145 16.99 -8.53 -14.42
N PRO A 146 16.98 -9.79 -13.97
CA PRO A 146 16.14 -10.22 -12.86
C PRO A 146 16.41 -9.42 -11.58
N LEU A 147 15.35 -8.99 -10.88
CA LEU A 147 15.42 -8.29 -9.59
C LEU A 147 16.25 -9.05 -8.55
N ALA A 148 16.09 -10.38 -8.52
CA ALA A 148 16.80 -11.24 -7.58
C ALA A 148 18.33 -11.10 -7.68
N TRP A 149 18.87 -10.90 -8.88
CA TRP A 149 20.32 -10.69 -9.05
C TRP A 149 20.78 -9.34 -8.50
N VAL A 150 19.96 -8.30 -8.66
CA VAL A 150 20.28 -6.96 -8.13
C VAL A 150 20.28 -7.01 -6.61
N SER A 151 19.28 -7.64 -6.00
CA SER A 151 19.21 -7.80 -4.55
C SER A 151 20.33 -8.70 -4.00
N GLU A 152 20.68 -9.79 -4.70
CA GLU A 152 21.81 -10.66 -4.32
C GLU A 152 23.15 -9.91 -4.38
N ILE A 153 23.41 -9.14 -5.44
CA ILE A 153 24.65 -8.35 -5.57
C ILE A 153 24.66 -7.21 -4.54
N ARG A 154 23.54 -6.52 -4.34
CA ARG A 154 23.44 -5.48 -3.32
C ARG A 154 23.74 -6.07 -1.94
N GLU A 155 23.18 -7.22 -1.59
CA GLU A 155 23.43 -7.88 -0.32
C GLU A 155 24.89 -8.33 -0.17
N GLN A 156 25.49 -8.89 -1.23
CA GLN A 156 26.89 -9.35 -1.23
C GLN A 156 27.91 -8.21 -1.07
N PHE A 157 27.65 -7.02 -1.63
CA PHE A 157 28.63 -5.92 -1.69
C PHE A 157 28.29 -4.71 -0.80
N TYR A 158 27.01 -4.48 -0.52
CA TYR A 158 26.49 -3.30 0.19
C TYR A 158 25.67 -3.64 1.45
N GLY A 159 25.31 -4.91 1.65
CA GLY A 159 24.58 -5.39 2.83
C GLY A 159 23.06 -5.54 2.63
N PRO A 160 22.33 -6.06 3.64
CA PRO A 160 20.90 -6.36 3.57
C PRO A 160 20.04 -5.12 3.28
N GLU A 161 18.82 -5.33 2.77
CA GLU A 161 17.91 -4.23 2.39
C GLU A 161 17.58 -3.37 3.61
N GLY A 162 18.23 -2.20 3.71
CA GLY A 162 17.84 -1.08 4.57
C GLY A 162 17.52 -1.41 6.02
N SER A 163 18.53 -1.71 6.83
CA SER A 163 18.63 -1.02 8.12
C SER A 163 19.90 -0.19 8.02
N ASN A 164 19.72 1.10 7.77
CA ASN A 164 20.76 2.05 8.01
C ASN A 164 20.50 2.57 9.43
N PRO A 165 21.40 2.31 10.40
CA PRO A 165 21.22 2.79 11.76
C PRO A 165 20.98 4.30 11.87
N LEU A 166 21.47 5.10 10.91
CA LEU A 166 21.18 6.54 10.83
C LEU A 166 19.74 6.83 10.36
N TYR A 167 19.22 6.04 9.42
CA TYR A 167 17.84 6.17 8.96
C TYR A 167 16.86 5.67 10.01
N ASP A 168 17.12 4.54 10.65
CA ASP A 168 16.28 4.01 11.73
C ASP A 168 16.22 5.00 12.90
N LYS A 169 17.36 5.64 13.21
CA LYS A 169 17.40 6.73 14.20
C LYS A 169 16.63 7.96 13.73
N PHE A 170 16.79 8.38 12.47
CA PHE A 170 16.04 9.50 11.92
C PHE A 170 14.53 9.26 11.92
N GLU A 171 14.09 8.05 11.57
CA GLU A 171 12.67 7.65 11.59
C GLU A 171 12.12 7.64 13.02
N ALA A 172 12.90 7.11 13.98
CA ALA A 172 12.53 7.18 15.40
C ALA A 172 12.45 8.63 15.91
N ASP A 173 13.43 9.47 15.58
CA ASP A 173 13.46 10.89 15.96
C ASP A 173 12.29 11.67 15.31
N ALA A 174 11.97 11.37 14.04
CA ALA A 174 10.85 11.96 13.31
C ALA A 174 9.50 11.55 13.91
N GLN A 175 9.34 10.27 14.27
CA GLN A 175 8.13 9.78 14.91
C GLN A 175 7.95 10.42 16.29
N ALA A 176 9.02 10.51 17.09
CA ALA A 176 8.98 11.19 18.39
C ALA A 176 8.59 12.67 18.25
N PHE A 177 9.06 13.36 17.20
CA PHE A 177 8.65 14.72 16.91
C PHE A 177 7.16 14.82 16.55
N VAL A 178 6.66 13.92 15.69
CA VAL A 178 5.23 13.88 15.32
C VAL A 178 4.35 13.64 16.54
N ASP A 179 4.74 12.72 17.42
CA ASP A 179 4.00 12.43 18.66
C ASP A 179 3.97 13.66 19.58
N ALA A 180 5.13 14.30 19.80
CA ALA A 180 5.21 15.53 20.59
C ALA A 180 4.38 16.68 19.99
N TYR A 181 4.37 16.81 18.65
CA TYR A 181 3.56 17.80 17.97
C TYR A 181 2.06 17.54 18.14
N ASN A 182 1.63 16.28 18.06
CA ASN A 182 0.24 15.88 18.28
C ASN A 182 -0.21 16.16 19.72
N GLU A 183 0.65 15.87 20.71
CA GLU A 183 0.40 16.22 22.11
C GLU A 183 0.25 17.74 22.30
N LEU A 184 1.14 18.54 21.69
CA LEU A 184 1.06 19.99 21.75
C LEU A 184 -0.24 20.51 21.11
N CYS A 185 -0.65 19.93 20.00
CA CYS A 185 -1.92 20.27 19.35
C CYS A 185 -3.12 19.92 20.24
N ALA A 186 -3.08 18.80 20.96
CA ALA A 186 -4.12 18.42 21.91
C ALA A 186 -4.22 19.41 23.07
N VAL A 187 -3.07 19.80 23.66
CA VAL A 187 -3.02 20.81 24.73
C VAL A 187 -3.51 22.16 24.23
N LYS A 188 -3.14 22.58 23.02
CA LYS A 188 -3.65 23.81 22.42
C LYS A 188 -5.17 23.78 22.28
N GLY A 189 -5.74 22.66 21.83
CA GLY A 189 -7.19 22.48 21.76
C GLY A 189 -7.88 22.62 23.13
N GLN A 190 -7.25 22.15 24.19
CA GLN A 190 -7.75 22.35 25.57
C GLN A 190 -7.70 23.82 26.00
N ILE A 191 -6.62 24.54 25.66
CA ILE A 191 -6.50 25.98 25.96
C ILE A 191 -7.61 26.76 25.23
N ASP A 192 -7.80 26.50 23.93
CA ASP A 192 -8.85 27.16 23.14
C ASP A 192 -10.24 26.91 23.75
N ALA A 193 -10.50 25.69 24.24
CA ALA A 193 -11.74 25.36 24.94
C ALA A 193 -11.90 26.11 26.28
N LEU A 194 -10.82 26.24 27.06
CA LEU A 194 -10.83 27.01 28.31
C LEU A 194 -11.08 28.50 28.05
N GLU A 195 -10.53 29.06 26.96
CA GLU A 195 -10.81 30.45 26.57
C GLU A 195 -12.28 30.68 26.22
N ILE A 196 -12.91 29.73 25.52
CA ILE A 196 -14.35 29.79 25.22
C ILE A 196 -15.16 29.77 26.51
N MET A 197 -14.91 28.81 27.40
CA MET A 197 -15.59 28.73 28.69
C MET A 197 -15.38 29.99 29.54
N GLY A 198 -14.17 30.56 29.53
CA GLY A 198 -13.87 31.82 30.22
C GLY A 198 -14.70 32.99 29.69
N ARG A 199 -14.90 33.07 28.37
CA ARG A 199 -15.80 34.08 27.75
C ARG A 199 -17.25 33.89 28.20
N GLU A 200 -17.76 32.67 28.16
CA GLU A 200 -19.14 32.35 28.59
C GLU A 200 -19.39 32.69 30.07
N ILE A 201 -18.44 32.34 30.95
CA ILE A 201 -18.51 32.70 32.37
C ILE A 201 -18.57 34.22 32.55
N LYS A 202 -17.75 34.97 31.81
CA LYS A 202 -17.76 36.43 31.87
C LYS A 202 -19.11 37.01 31.43
N GLU A 203 -19.66 36.51 30.32
CA GLU A 203 -20.97 36.95 29.81
C GLU A 203 -22.10 36.65 30.81
N THR A 204 -22.09 35.47 31.43
CA THR A 204 -23.07 35.10 32.45
C THR A 204 -22.92 35.97 33.70
N MET A 205 -21.69 36.25 34.14
CA MET A 205 -21.44 37.19 35.25
C MET A 205 -21.96 38.60 34.95
N ASP A 206 -21.74 39.11 33.74
CA ASP A 206 -22.22 40.44 33.34
C ASP A 206 -23.75 40.49 33.20
N ARG A 207 -24.38 39.39 32.81
CA ARG A 207 -25.86 39.24 32.88
C ARG A 207 -26.36 39.29 34.32
N ILE A 208 -25.82 38.47 35.21
CA ILE A 208 -26.21 38.43 36.63
C ILE A 208 -26.05 39.79 37.29
N LYS A 209 -24.93 40.50 37.04
CA LYS A 209 -24.69 41.86 37.56
C LYS A 209 -25.73 42.88 37.09
N ARG A 210 -26.22 42.76 35.84
CA ARG A 210 -27.28 43.63 35.32
C ARG A 210 -28.62 43.36 36.00
N GLU A 211 -28.98 42.09 36.13
CA GLU A 211 -30.24 41.65 36.76
C GLU A 211 -30.29 42.05 38.25
N THR A 212 -29.22 41.79 39.01
CA THR A 212 -29.14 42.17 40.43
C THR A 212 -29.14 43.68 40.67
N ARG A 213 -28.64 44.49 39.72
CA ARG A 213 -28.78 45.97 39.78
C ARG A 213 -30.21 46.44 39.52
N GLY A 214 -30.97 45.71 38.69
CA GLY A 214 -32.38 46.02 38.41
C GLY A 214 -33.32 45.72 39.58
N ILE A 215 -33.01 44.68 40.37
CA ILE A 215 -33.80 44.28 41.56
C ILE A 215 -33.60 45.24 42.75
N ARG A 216 -32.51 46.01 42.76
CA ARG A 216 -32.15 46.92 43.87
C ARG A 216 -32.71 48.34 43.74
N LYS A 217 -33.54 48.61 42.72
CA LYS A 217 -34.31 49.84 42.51
C LYS A 217 -35.78 49.59 42.82
#